data_AF-A0A1H6HPX4-F1
#
_entry.id   AF-A0A1H6HPX4-F1
#
_cell.length_a   1.000
_cell.length_b   1.000
_cell.length_c   1.000
_cell.angle_alpha   90.00
_cell.angle_beta   90.00
_cell.angle_gamma   90.00
#
_symmetry.space_group_name_H-M   'P 1'
#
loop_
_entity.id
_entity.type
_entity.pdbx_description
1 polymer ?
#
loop_
_entity_poly.entity_id
_entity_poly.type
_entity_poly.pdbx_seq_one_letter_code
_entity_poly.pdbx_strand_id
1 'polypeptide(L)'
;MGLFKKKNNQKEENTTVADPRAEIKQMVLKALNAKLNGTLYDDCVIMPKGFTIDVQIGRMEETDGIKILQTIFIITNDEFDEPLIEPVDSQGKDDEEAANMAVEIFNGGVWHPLDQSMTKKNPHHISVDFLRQHYDFDMYAQSVVRIGVKNKQPTMLINFIMNEIPKYLGSKKYYWLRVYLAKFKEKKIIEVRVNGSVCVELAKYFEPYVENEMDAEEAFVSEKQYAIFVQREDDQCPFKKDFVMNAAKETIKMMSNINSQEDYKNMLTKLEELTEGNMNLASEIRVFIPEIFAKLTLGYREGDSLFLLEGDGEEQQSIEFKKTQLRSYFYMQQAVLEYLGGKPTQEEVSRIVTNSVAFRELRKAIDAAKEQGNEIKPDDLYVPGTSYKIGHEGYRVW
;
A
#
# COMPACT_ATOMS: atom_id res chain seq x y z
N MET A 1 66.86 -43.31 -0.92
CA MET A 1 66.19 -44.25 0.01
C MET A 1 65.28 -43.45 0.93
N GLY A 2 64.00 -43.86 1.02
CA GLY A 2 63.00 -43.40 2.00
C GLY A 2 62.31 -42.08 1.63
N LEU A 3 61.09 -42.00 1.10
CA LEU A 3 59.76 -42.56 1.45
C LEU A 3 58.82 -41.38 1.79
N PHE A 4 58.09 -40.95 0.77
CA PHE A 4 56.94 -40.05 0.88
C PHE A 4 55.81 -40.72 1.69
N LYS A 5 55.30 -40.05 2.73
CA LYS A 5 53.98 -40.33 3.30
C LYS A 5 52.98 -39.30 2.74
N LYS A 6 52.07 -39.77 1.87
CA LYS A 6 50.86 -39.06 1.47
C LYS A 6 49.98 -38.82 2.70
N LYS A 7 49.67 -37.56 3.02
CA LYS A 7 48.48 -37.21 3.82
C LYS A 7 47.29 -37.24 2.87
N ASN A 8 46.27 -38.02 3.22
CA ASN A 8 45.00 -38.07 2.53
C ASN A 8 44.33 -36.70 2.59
N ASN A 9 43.96 -36.17 1.42
CA ASN A 9 42.91 -35.16 1.28
C ASN A 9 41.59 -35.81 1.74
N GLN A 10 41.11 -35.44 2.92
CA GLN A 10 39.67 -35.43 3.15
C GLN A 10 39.16 -34.14 2.51
N LYS A 11 38.42 -34.30 1.41
CA LYS A 11 37.51 -33.28 0.92
C LYS A 11 36.53 -33.00 2.06
N GLU A 12 36.66 -31.85 2.70
CA GLU A 12 35.52 -31.26 3.40
C GLU A 12 34.45 -31.04 2.33
N GLU A 13 33.43 -31.90 2.35
CA GLU A 13 32.17 -31.60 1.70
C GLU A 13 31.64 -30.33 2.35
N ASN A 14 31.82 -29.19 1.68
CA ASN A 14 31.04 -27.99 1.92
C ASN A 14 29.58 -28.36 1.65
N THR A 15 28.91 -28.90 2.66
CA THR A 15 27.45 -28.97 2.70
C THR A 15 27.01 -27.53 2.82
N THR A 16 26.67 -26.92 1.68
CA THR A 16 25.85 -25.70 1.67
C THR A 16 24.59 -26.05 2.45
N VAL A 17 24.49 -25.56 3.68
CA VAL A 17 23.24 -25.64 4.45
C VAL A 17 22.20 -24.93 3.58
N ALA A 18 21.29 -25.70 3.00
CA ALA A 18 20.23 -25.16 2.18
C ALA A 18 19.45 -24.15 3.02
N ASP A 19 19.22 -22.96 2.47
CA ASP A 19 18.38 -21.98 3.14
C ASP A 19 16.98 -22.60 3.30
N PRO A 20 16.48 -22.84 4.52
CA PRO A 20 15.17 -23.45 4.73
C PRO A 20 14.06 -22.61 4.08
N ARG A 21 14.26 -21.29 3.91
CA ARG A 21 13.31 -20.43 3.20
C ARG A 21 13.23 -20.74 1.71
N ALA A 22 14.33 -21.14 1.09
CA ALA A 22 14.34 -21.51 -0.33
C ALA A 22 13.55 -22.80 -0.56
N GLU A 23 13.68 -23.79 0.33
CA GLU A 23 12.90 -25.03 0.25
C GLU A 23 11.40 -24.77 0.43
N ILE A 24 11.01 -23.99 1.44
CA ILE A 24 9.60 -23.60 1.65
C ILE A 24 9.07 -22.76 0.48
N LYS A 25 9.86 -21.82 -0.04
CA LYS A 25 9.47 -21.05 -1.24
C LYS A 25 9.12 -22.00 -2.40
N GLN A 26 9.97 -22.98 -2.68
CA GLN A 26 9.73 -23.96 -3.74
C GLN A 26 8.49 -24.81 -3.47
N MET A 27 8.24 -25.19 -2.21
CA MET A 27 7.06 -25.93 -1.81
C MET A 27 5.77 -25.13 -2.09
N VAL A 28 5.74 -23.85 -1.67
CA VAL A 28 4.62 -22.95 -1.96
C VAL A 28 4.42 -22.77 -3.46
N LEU A 29 5.49 -22.52 -4.23
CA LEU A 29 5.39 -22.31 -5.68
C LEU A 29 4.87 -23.55 -6.42
N LYS A 30 5.29 -24.76 -6.02
CA LYS A 30 4.77 -26.01 -6.59
C LYS A 30 3.29 -26.22 -6.26
N ALA A 31 2.90 -26.00 -5.01
CA ALA A 31 1.51 -26.08 -4.59
C ALA A 31 0.64 -25.04 -5.33
N LEU A 32 1.14 -23.81 -5.47
CA LEU A 32 0.50 -22.74 -6.21
C LEU A 32 0.32 -23.10 -7.69
N ASN A 33 1.37 -23.57 -8.34
CA ASN A 33 1.32 -23.97 -9.75
C ASN A 33 0.31 -25.10 -9.97
N ALA A 34 0.28 -26.10 -9.08
CA ALA A 34 -0.70 -27.19 -9.14
C ALA A 34 -2.13 -26.69 -8.91
N LYS A 35 -2.32 -25.72 -8.01
CA LYS A 35 -3.63 -25.14 -7.71
C LYS A 35 -4.19 -24.30 -8.86
N LEU A 36 -3.33 -23.48 -9.46
CA LEU A 36 -3.74 -22.48 -10.45
C LEU A 36 -3.62 -22.98 -11.90
N ASN A 37 -2.97 -24.12 -12.14
CA ASN A 37 -2.64 -24.62 -13.47
C ASN A 37 -1.81 -23.62 -14.30
N GLY A 38 -0.82 -23.00 -13.66
CA GLY A 38 0.12 -22.08 -14.30
C GLY A 38 1.31 -22.78 -14.95
N THR A 39 2.37 -22.01 -15.19
CA THR A 39 3.70 -22.51 -15.56
C THR A 39 4.73 -22.04 -14.54
N LEU A 40 5.32 -22.97 -13.79
CA LEU A 40 6.43 -22.68 -12.89
C LEU A 40 7.72 -22.46 -13.72
N TYR A 41 8.27 -21.25 -13.66
CA TYR A 41 9.48 -20.86 -14.37
C TYR A 41 10.24 -19.80 -13.58
N ASP A 42 11.56 -19.94 -13.46
CA ASP A 42 12.45 -18.96 -12.82
C ASP A 42 11.92 -18.42 -11.47
N ASP A 43 11.61 -19.34 -10.54
CA ASP A 43 11.11 -19.03 -9.20
C ASP A 43 9.81 -18.21 -9.11
N CYS A 44 9.01 -18.23 -10.18
CA CYS A 44 7.67 -17.65 -10.20
C CYS A 44 6.67 -18.54 -10.94
N VAL A 45 5.38 -18.33 -10.69
CA VAL A 45 4.29 -18.95 -11.44
C VAL A 45 3.77 -17.96 -12.48
N ILE A 46 3.95 -18.31 -13.75
CA ILE A 46 3.42 -17.55 -14.88
C ILE A 46 1.99 -18.03 -15.15
N MET A 47 1.07 -17.09 -15.20
CA MET A 47 -0.35 -17.29 -15.45
C MET A 47 -0.73 -16.71 -16.83
N PRO A 48 -1.85 -17.15 -17.44
CA PRO A 48 -2.34 -16.57 -18.69
C PRO A 48 -2.50 -15.06 -18.60
N LYS A 49 -2.48 -14.38 -19.76
CA LYS A 49 -2.66 -12.91 -19.88
C LYS A 49 -1.56 -12.07 -19.19
N GLY A 50 -0.37 -12.64 -19.01
CA GLY A 50 0.82 -11.91 -18.58
C GLY A 50 0.89 -11.63 -17.08
N PHE A 51 0.13 -12.37 -16.26
CA PHE A 51 0.28 -12.31 -14.81
C PHE A 51 1.44 -13.21 -14.36
N THR A 52 2.26 -12.70 -13.45
CA THR A 52 3.34 -13.46 -12.82
C THR A 52 3.17 -13.39 -11.31
N ILE A 53 3.36 -14.52 -10.62
CA ILE A 53 3.26 -14.62 -9.16
C ILE A 53 4.60 -15.09 -8.61
N ASP A 54 5.31 -14.19 -7.93
CA ASP A 54 6.48 -14.51 -7.11
C ASP A 54 6.07 -14.68 -5.64
N VAL A 55 6.90 -15.37 -4.88
CA VAL A 55 6.70 -15.66 -3.46
C VAL A 55 7.96 -15.29 -2.67
N GLN A 56 7.76 -14.60 -1.56
CA GLN A 56 8.79 -14.39 -0.53
C GLN A 56 8.33 -15.00 0.79
N ILE A 57 9.28 -15.62 1.52
CA ILE A 57 9.03 -16.17 2.85
C ILE A 57 9.44 -15.14 3.88
N GLY A 58 8.46 -14.56 4.56
CA GLY A 58 8.67 -13.51 5.55
C GLY A 58 9.10 -14.08 6.90
N ARG A 59 8.27 -14.99 7.43
CA ARG A 59 8.41 -15.54 8.78
C ARG A 59 8.14 -17.04 8.79
N MET A 60 8.95 -17.77 9.54
CA MET A 60 8.81 -19.19 9.80
C MET A 60 8.99 -19.41 11.30
N GLU A 61 7.95 -19.91 11.96
CA GLU A 61 7.93 -20.15 13.40
C GLU A 61 7.33 -21.53 13.67
N GLU A 62 7.66 -22.11 14.83
CA GLU A 62 7.00 -23.31 15.32
C GLU A 62 6.61 -23.06 16.77
N THR A 63 5.33 -23.28 17.09
CA THR A 63 4.78 -23.10 18.45
C THR A 63 3.86 -24.27 18.75
N ASP A 64 4.09 -24.95 19.87
CA ASP A 64 3.30 -26.11 20.31
C ASP A 64 3.14 -27.21 19.23
N GLY A 65 4.19 -27.43 18.42
CA GLY A 65 4.17 -28.40 17.31
C GLY A 65 3.36 -27.97 16.09
N ILE A 66 2.96 -26.70 16.02
CA ILE A 66 2.29 -26.09 14.87
C ILE A 66 3.31 -25.21 14.15
N LYS A 67 3.52 -25.47 12.86
CA LYS A 67 4.28 -24.61 11.95
C LYS A 67 3.44 -23.39 11.60
N ILE A 68 4.03 -22.21 11.73
CA ILE A 68 3.46 -20.93 11.34
C ILE A 68 4.32 -20.36 10.22
N LEU A 69 3.68 -20.07 9.09
CA LEU A 69 4.34 -19.59 7.89
C LEU A 69 3.68 -18.30 7.41
N GLN A 70 4.50 -17.25 7.26
CA GLN A 70 4.10 -16.05 6.52
C GLN A 70 4.68 -16.09 5.11
N THR A 71 3.77 -16.16 4.15
CA THR A 71 4.06 -16.15 2.71
C THR A 71 3.60 -14.82 2.12
N ILE A 72 4.49 -14.12 1.44
CA ILE A 72 4.19 -12.88 0.72
C ILE A 72 4.09 -13.20 -0.76
N PHE A 73 2.88 -13.14 -1.30
CA PHE A 73 2.62 -13.30 -2.73
C PHE A 73 2.76 -11.94 -3.41
N ILE A 74 3.51 -11.89 -4.51
CA ILE A 74 3.75 -10.67 -5.30
C ILE A 74 3.24 -10.94 -6.71
N ILE A 75 2.12 -10.31 -7.06
CA ILE A 75 1.51 -10.43 -8.39
C ILE A 75 1.91 -9.23 -9.23
N THR A 76 2.47 -9.49 -10.41
CA THR A 76 2.81 -8.47 -11.40
C THR A 76 2.06 -8.70 -12.70
N ASN A 77 1.80 -7.60 -13.41
CA ASN A 77 1.20 -7.57 -14.74
C ASN A 77 1.57 -6.22 -15.39
N ASP A 78 1.72 -6.17 -16.71
CA ASP A 78 2.10 -4.92 -17.42
C ASP A 78 1.02 -3.82 -17.32
N GLU A 79 -0.24 -4.20 -17.09
CA GLU A 79 -1.33 -3.24 -16.87
C GLU A 79 -1.40 -2.74 -15.42
N PHE A 80 -0.66 -3.38 -14.51
CA PHE A 80 -0.58 -2.92 -13.13
C PHE A 80 0.39 -1.76 -13.02
N ASP A 81 -0.09 -0.73 -12.34
CA ASP A 81 0.71 0.43 -11.99
C ASP A 81 1.78 0.10 -10.93
N GLU A 82 1.45 -0.83 -10.03
CA GLU A 82 2.32 -1.36 -8.98
C GLU A 82 1.99 -2.85 -8.74
N PRO A 83 2.94 -3.67 -8.25
CA PRO A 83 2.64 -5.05 -7.89
C PRO A 83 1.55 -5.16 -6.82
N LEU A 84 0.63 -6.12 -6.96
CA LEU A 84 -0.28 -6.47 -5.87
C LEU A 84 0.46 -7.40 -4.91
N ILE A 85 0.71 -6.91 -3.71
CA ILE A 85 1.40 -7.65 -2.65
C ILE A 85 0.38 -8.15 -1.63
N GLU A 86 0.32 -9.46 -1.41
CA GLU A 86 -0.53 -10.07 -0.39
C GLU A 86 0.28 -10.93 0.59
N PRO A 87 0.46 -10.47 1.84
CA PRO A 87 0.91 -11.32 2.93
C PRO A 87 -0.20 -12.25 3.43
N VAL A 88 0.12 -13.53 3.51
CA VAL A 88 -0.72 -14.60 4.05
C VAL A 88 0.00 -15.25 5.23
N ASP A 89 -0.62 -15.19 6.40
CA ASP A 89 -0.24 -16.02 7.54
C ASP A 89 -1.02 -17.33 7.47
N SER A 90 -0.31 -18.45 7.61
CA SER A 90 -0.82 -19.80 7.49
C SER A 90 -0.22 -20.69 8.58
N GLN A 91 -0.90 -21.81 8.87
CA GLN A 91 -0.45 -22.77 9.86
C GLN A 91 -0.69 -24.20 9.41
N GLY A 92 0.14 -25.12 9.86
CA GLY A 92 0.07 -26.55 9.55
C GLY A 92 0.79 -27.40 10.59
N LYS A 93 0.54 -28.70 10.59
CA LYS A 93 1.30 -29.65 11.44
C LYS A 93 2.71 -29.88 10.91
N ASP A 94 2.91 -29.64 9.63
CA ASP A 94 4.19 -29.65 8.95
C ASP A 94 4.24 -28.50 7.93
N ASP A 95 5.40 -28.37 7.30
CA ASP A 95 5.69 -27.30 6.35
C ASP A 95 4.82 -27.40 5.08
N GLU A 96 4.44 -28.61 4.67
CA GLU A 96 3.60 -28.86 3.50
C GLU A 96 2.14 -28.45 3.74
N GLU A 97 1.58 -28.80 4.90
CA GLU A 97 0.26 -28.34 5.32
C GLU A 97 0.22 -26.81 5.41
N ALA A 98 1.25 -26.18 6.00
CA ALA A 98 1.32 -24.72 6.09
C ALA A 98 1.42 -24.05 4.71
N ALA A 99 2.27 -24.56 3.82
CA ALA A 99 2.41 -24.07 2.45
C ALA A 99 1.11 -24.21 1.63
N ASN A 100 0.44 -25.37 1.72
CA ASN A 100 -0.83 -25.60 1.06
C ASN A 100 -1.93 -24.67 1.59
N MET A 101 -1.99 -24.46 2.91
CA MET A 101 -2.93 -23.50 3.52
C MET A 101 -2.69 -22.07 3.01
N ALA A 102 -1.42 -21.64 2.87
CA ALA A 102 -1.11 -20.33 2.31
C ALA A 102 -1.65 -20.17 0.89
N VAL A 103 -1.48 -21.20 0.05
CA VAL A 103 -1.97 -21.22 -1.34
C VAL A 103 -3.50 -21.20 -1.40
N GLU A 104 -4.20 -21.93 -0.53
CA GLU A 104 -5.68 -21.91 -0.48
C GLU A 104 -6.22 -20.54 -0.08
N ILE A 105 -5.62 -19.91 0.94
CA ILE A 105 -5.99 -18.57 1.39
C ILE A 105 -5.74 -17.55 0.27
N PHE A 106 -4.57 -17.60 -0.37
CA PHE A 106 -4.24 -16.72 -1.49
C PHE A 106 -5.20 -16.90 -2.67
N ASN A 107 -5.48 -18.15 -3.04
CA ASN A 107 -6.36 -18.46 -4.16
C ASN A 107 -7.79 -17.96 -3.91
N GLY A 108 -8.35 -18.26 -2.73
CA GLY A 108 -9.70 -17.85 -2.35
C GLY A 108 -9.82 -16.34 -2.10
N GLY A 109 -8.76 -15.71 -1.60
CA GLY A 109 -8.75 -14.30 -1.25
C GLY A 109 -8.51 -13.38 -2.44
N VAL A 110 -7.38 -13.55 -3.14
CA VAL A 110 -6.87 -12.59 -4.14
C VAL A 110 -7.00 -13.12 -5.55
N TRP A 111 -6.57 -14.35 -5.81
CA TRP A 111 -6.51 -14.86 -7.17
C TRP A 111 -7.89 -15.03 -7.79
N HIS A 112 -8.88 -15.53 -7.03
CA HIS A 112 -10.22 -15.74 -7.54
C HIS A 112 -10.89 -14.47 -8.11
N PRO A 113 -10.98 -13.34 -7.38
CA PRO A 113 -11.55 -12.11 -7.95
C PRO A 113 -10.70 -11.55 -9.10
N LEU A 114 -9.38 -11.77 -9.10
CA LEU A 114 -8.51 -11.37 -10.22
C LEU A 114 -8.76 -12.23 -11.49
N ASP A 115 -8.97 -13.53 -11.35
CA ASP A 115 -9.35 -14.41 -12.46
C ASP A 115 -10.72 -14.05 -13.04
N GLN A 116 -11.66 -13.66 -12.19
CA GLN A 116 -12.95 -13.14 -12.63
C GLN A 116 -12.81 -11.83 -13.39
N SER A 117 -11.94 -10.92 -12.94
CA SER A 117 -11.71 -9.66 -13.65
C SER A 117 -11.08 -9.89 -15.03
N MET A 118 -10.16 -10.85 -15.13
CA MET A 118 -9.59 -11.28 -16.40
C MET A 118 -10.64 -11.83 -17.36
N THR A 119 -11.58 -12.63 -16.86
CA THR A 119 -12.62 -13.29 -17.69
C THR A 119 -13.89 -12.45 -17.85
N LYS A 120 -13.94 -11.26 -17.24
CA LYS A 120 -15.08 -10.34 -17.23
C LYS A 120 -16.40 -11.01 -16.84
N LYS A 121 -16.35 -11.95 -15.90
CA LYS A 121 -17.51 -12.73 -15.46
C LYS A 121 -18.28 -11.97 -14.37
N ASN A 122 -19.56 -11.69 -14.64
CA ASN A 122 -20.51 -11.09 -13.69
C ASN A 122 -19.98 -9.82 -12.97
N PRO A 123 -19.56 -8.77 -13.73
CA PRO A 123 -19.08 -7.54 -13.12
C PRO A 123 -20.19 -6.77 -12.39
N HIS A 124 -19.81 -6.09 -11.31
CA HIS A 124 -20.61 -5.03 -10.71
C HIS A 124 -20.11 -3.68 -11.25
N HIS A 125 -20.99 -2.90 -11.85
CA HIS A 125 -20.61 -1.63 -12.48
C HIS A 125 -20.58 -0.52 -11.44
N ILE A 126 -19.47 0.20 -11.39
CA ILE A 126 -19.22 1.32 -10.48
C ILE A 126 -18.84 2.52 -11.33
N SER A 127 -19.50 3.65 -11.10
CA SER A 127 -19.20 4.90 -11.77
C SER A 127 -18.67 5.90 -10.76
N VAL A 128 -17.69 6.70 -11.18
CA VAL A 128 -16.93 7.58 -10.31
C VAL A 128 -16.81 8.94 -10.97
N ASP A 129 -17.27 9.97 -10.27
CA ASP A 129 -17.07 11.36 -10.65
C ASP A 129 -16.23 12.07 -9.58
N PHE A 130 -15.09 12.63 -9.97
CA PHE A 130 -14.29 13.48 -9.09
C PHE A 130 -13.51 14.51 -9.91
N LEU A 131 -13.37 15.73 -9.37
CA LEU A 131 -12.58 16.81 -9.97
C LEU A 131 -12.78 17.00 -11.49
N ARG A 132 -14.06 16.99 -11.92
CA ARG A 132 -14.48 17.14 -13.33
C ARG A 132 -14.06 15.98 -14.25
N GLN A 133 -13.73 14.83 -13.68
CA GLN A 133 -13.37 13.61 -14.39
C GLN A 133 -14.38 12.51 -14.06
N HIS A 134 -14.60 11.63 -15.04
CA HIS A 134 -15.54 10.54 -14.98
C HIS A 134 -14.84 9.23 -15.34
N TYR A 135 -15.11 8.18 -14.56
CA TYR A 135 -14.54 6.86 -14.79
C TYR A 135 -15.57 5.77 -14.49
N ASP A 136 -15.66 4.81 -15.40
CA ASP A 136 -16.45 3.59 -15.21
C ASP A 136 -15.55 2.40 -14.94
N PHE A 137 -15.88 1.67 -13.88
CA PHE A 137 -15.19 0.48 -13.41
C PHE A 137 -16.11 -0.74 -13.41
N ASP A 138 -15.51 -1.89 -13.66
CA ASP A 138 -16.10 -3.19 -13.35
C ASP A 138 -15.44 -3.74 -12.07
N MET A 139 -16.25 -4.03 -11.04
CA MET A 139 -15.82 -4.59 -9.76
C MET A 139 -16.09 -6.10 -9.67
N TYR A 140 -15.12 -6.84 -9.13
CA TYR A 140 -15.16 -8.29 -8.91
C TYR A 140 -14.77 -8.59 -7.45
N ALA A 141 -15.68 -9.14 -6.66
CA ALA A 141 -15.50 -9.25 -5.20
C ALA A 141 -16.18 -10.50 -4.59
N GLN A 142 -16.13 -11.67 -5.24
CA GLN A 142 -17.06 -12.76 -4.94
C GLN A 142 -16.72 -13.65 -3.71
N SER A 143 -15.54 -13.51 -3.11
CA SER A 143 -15.09 -14.43 -2.05
C SER A 143 -14.70 -13.71 -0.77
N VAL A 144 -15.10 -14.28 0.37
CA VAL A 144 -14.62 -13.90 1.71
C VAL A 144 -13.92 -15.10 2.32
N VAL A 145 -12.62 -14.98 2.55
CA VAL A 145 -11.83 -16.00 3.27
C VAL A 145 -12.08 -15.83 4.76
N ARG A 146 -12.34 -16.94 5.45
CA ARG A 146 -12.67 -16.96 6.88
C ARG A 146 -11.80 -17.94 7.62
N ILE A 147 -11.31 -17.52 8.78
CA ILE A 147 -10.56 -18.36 9.71
C ILE A 147 -11.27 -18.30 11.06
N GLY A 148 -11.47 -19.45 11.70
CA GLY A 148 -12.10 -19.55 13.03
C GLY A 148 -13.61 -19.29 13.07
N VAL A 149 -14.23 -18.87 11.96
CA VAL A 149 -15.69 -18.64 11.88
C VAL A 149 -16.45 -19.97 11.83
N LYS A 150 -17.32 -20.23 12.81
CA LYS A 150 -18.21 -21.40 12.84
C LYS A 150 -19.66 -20.98 12.66
N ASN A 151 -20.42 -21.69 11.82
CA ASN A 151 -21.88 -21.57 11.69
C ASN A 151 -22.44 -20.15 11.43
N LYS A 152 -21.65 -19.26 10.83
CA LYS A 152 -22.08 -17.89 10.47
C LYS A 152 -22.56 -17.84 9.03
N GLN A 153 -23.63 -17.08 8.78
CA GLN A 153 -24.11 -16.85 7.42
C GLN A 153 -23.06 -16.17 6.53
N PRO A 154 -23.07 -16.41 5.21
CA PRO A 154 -22.22 -15.68 4.29
C PRO A 154 -22.51 -14.17 4.27
N THR A 155 -21.68 -13.38 4.93
CA THR A 155 -21.62 -11.92 4.79
C THR A 155 -20.58 -11.48 3.76
N MET A 156 -20.96 -10.55 2.88
CA MET A 156 -20.06 -9.85 1.95
C MET A 156 -19.61 -8.53 2.58
N LEU A 157 -18.33 -8.45 2.95
CA LEU A 157 -17.76 -7.27 3.61
C LEU A 157 -17.80 -6.01 2.73
N ILE A 158 -17.66 -6.18 1.42
CA ILE A 158 -17.70 -5.07 0.46
C ILE A 158 -19.00 -4.26 0.54
N ASN A 159 -20.11 -4.91 0.90
CA ASN A 159 -21.42 -4.27 0.96
C ASN A 159 -21.50 -3.17 2.03
N PHE A 160 -20.66 -3.23 3.08
CA PHE A 160 -20.63 -2.21 4.13
C PHE A 160 -20.08 -0.85 3.63
N ILE A 161 -19.33 -0.87 2.54
CA ILE A 161 -18.63 0.32 2.01
C ILE A 161 -18.89 0.55 0.52
N MET A 162 -19.86 -0.15 -0.07
CA MET A 162 -20.16 -0.10 -1.51
C MET A 162 -20.43 1.33 -2.02
N ASN A 163 -21.09 2.16 -1.20
CA ASN A 163 -21.40 3.55 -1.53
C ASN A 163 -20.21 4.51 -1.31
N GLU A 164 -19.20 4.07 -0.58
CA GLU A 164 -18.06 4.91 -0.16
C GLU A 164 -16.82 4.66 -1.02
N ILE A 165 -16.63 3.43 -1.50
CA ILE A 165 -15.50 3.05 -2.35
C ILE A 165 -15.32 3.95 -3.57
N PRO A 166 -16.37 4.40 -4.30
CA PRO A 166 -16.19 5.30 -5.44
C PRO A 166 -15.33 6.53 -5.13
N LYS A 167 -15.39 7.06 -3.90
CA LYS A 167 -14.60 8.21 -3.45
C LYS A 167 -13.09 7.93 -3.37
N TYR A 168 -12.67 6.67 -3.44
CA TYR A 168 -11.27 6.24 -3.33
C TYR A 168 -10.67 5.80 -4.67
N LEU A 169 -11.48 5.73 -5.73
CA LEU A 169 -11.06 5.33 -7.06
C LEU A 169 -10.73 6.59 -7.89
N GLY A 170 -9.53 6.61 -8.47
CA GLY A 170 -9.01 7.68 -9.33
C GLY A 170 -8.78 7.21 -10.76
N SER A 171 -7.69 7.67 -11.40
CA SER A 171 -7.45 7.41 -12.84
C SER A 171 -6.76 6.09 -13.20
N LYS A 172 -6.35 5.27 -12.21
CA LYS A 172 -5.60 4.03 -12.47
C LYS A 172 -6.48 2.97 -13.16
N LYS A 173 -5.88 2.22 -14.09
CA LYS A 173 -6.51 1.09 -14.77
C LYS A 173 -7.02 0.00 -13.81
N TYR A 174 -6.25 -0.29 -12.77
CA TYR A 174 -6.59 -1.28 -11.76
C TYR A 174 -6.58 -0.67 -10.36
N TYR A 175 -7.63 -0.99 -9.60
CA TYR A 175 -7.62 -0.88 -8.15
C TYR A 175 -7.88 -2.22 -7.50
N TRP A 176 -7.24 -2.47 -6.36
CA TRP A 176 -7.57 -3.58 -5.47
C TRP A 176 -7.85 -3.05 -4.08
N LEU A 177 -9.03 -3.39 -3.58
CA LEU A 177 -9.43 -3.14 -2.20
C LEU A 177 -9.19 -4.43 -1.41
N ARG A 178 -8.57 -4.32 -0.24
CA ARG A 178 -8.50 -5.37 0.77
C ARG A 178 -9.25 -4.94 2.01
N VAL A 179 -10.21 -5.73 2.46
CA VAL A 179 -10.79 -5.64 3.80
C VAL A 179 -10.23 -6.79 4.62
N TYR A 180 -9.62 -6.49 5.76
CA TYR A 180 -9.12 -7.47 6.72
C TYR A 180 -9.66 -7.14 8.12
N LEU A 181 -10.47 -8.06 8.64
CA LEU A 181 -11.09 -7.98 9.95
C LEU A 181 -10.58 -9.15 10.77
N ALA A 182 -10.09 -8.90 11.98
CA ALA A 182 -9.72 -9.95 12.91
C ALA A 182 -10.10 -9.58 14.34
N LYS A 183 -10.47 -10.59 15.13
CA LYS A 183 -10.82 -10.44 16.55
C LYS A 183 -10.34 -11.65 17.34
N PHE A 184 -9.83 -11.40 18.53
CA PHE A 184 -9.56 -12.42 19.55
C PHE A 184 -9.76 -11.79 20.92
N LYS A 185 -10.80 -12.24 21.63
CA LYS A 185 -11.28 -11.58 22.85
C LYS A 185 -11.52 -10.09 22.56
N GLU A 186 -10.99 -9.21 23.41
CA GLU A 186 -11.09 -7.75 23.27
C GLU A 186 -10.17 -7.15 22.19
N LYS A 187 -9.20 -7.92 21.66
CA LYS A 187 -8.27 -7.41 20.65
C LYS A 187 -8.92 -7.50 19.28
N LYS A 188 -8.99 -6.37 18.57
CA LYS A 188 -9.49 -6.29 17.19
C LYS A 188 -8.52 -5.60 16.25
N ILE A 189 -8.56 -6.04 15.00
CA ILE A 189 -7.89 -5.42 13.87
C ILE A 189 -8.95 -5.15 12.82
N ILE A 190 -9.03 -3.90 12.38
CA ILE A 190 -9.87 -3.46 11.28
C ILE A 190 -8.96 -2.72 10.33
N GLU A 191 -8.74 -3.30 9.16
CA GLU A 191 -7.87 -2.70 8.16
C GLU A 191 -8.53 -2.77 6.79
N VAL A 192 -8.65 -1.59 6.17
CA VAL A 192 -9.10 -1.47 4.79
C VAL A 192 -7.97 -0.82 4.01
N ARG A 193 -7.59 -1.42 2.89
CA ARG A 193 -6.55 -0.90 2.00
C ARG A 193 -7.06 -0.76 0.58
N VAL A 194 -6.67 0.33 -0.09
CA VAL A 194 -6.86 0.53 -1.53
C VAL A 194 -5.47 0.64 -2.15
N ASN A 195 -5.15 -0.23 -3.11
CA ASN A 195 -3.84 -0.35 -3.74
C ASN A 195 -2.67 -0.46 -2.75
N GLY A 196 -2.91 -1.14 -1.62
CA GLY A 196 -1.92 -1.30 -0.54
C GLY A 196 -1.89 -0.17 0.49
N SER A 197 -2.52 0.98 0.21
CA SER A 197 -2.58 2.13 1.12
C SER A 197 -3.69 1.96 2.15
N VAL A 198 -3.40 2.20 3.44
CA VAL A 198 -4.40 2.11 4.53
C VAL A 198 -5.38 3.27 4.41
N CYS A 199 -6.68 2.96 4.39
CA CYS A 199 -7.77 3.94 4.37
C CYS A 199 -8.47 3.92 5.73
N VAL A 200 -8.10 4.86 6.61
CA VAL A 200 -8.54 4.87 8.01
C VAL A 200 -10.01 5.24 8.15
N GLU A 201 -10.60 5.95 7.20
CA GLU A 201 -12.02 6.31 7.23
C GLU A 201 -12.90 5.15 6.77
N LEU A 202 -12.46 4.36 5.79
CA LEU A 202 -13.17 3.15 5.37
C LEU A 202 -13.21 2.10 6.49
N ALA A 203 -12.15 2.00 7.29
CA ALA A 203 -12.11 1.08 8.43
C ALA A 203 -13.24 1.32 9.44
N LYS A 204 -13.65 2.57 9.66
CA LYS A 204 -14.70 2.94 10.64
C LYS A 204 -16.05 2.27 10.36
N TYR A 205 -16.37 2.00 9.09
CA TYR A 205 -17.63 1.35 8.70
C TYR A 205 -17.75 -0.10 9.19
N PHE A 206 -16.63 -0.73 9.53
CA PHE A 206 -16.60 -2.11 10.03
C PHE A 206 -16.58 -2.20 11.55
N GLU A 207 -16.41 -1.09 12.27
CA GLU A 207 -16.38 -1.09 13.74
C GLU A 207 -17.63 -1.76 14.36
N PRO A 208 -18.87 -1.41 13.93
CA PRO A 208 -20.06 -2.04 14.49
C PRO A 208 -20.15 -3.54 14.19
N TYR A 209 -19.67 -3.96 13.01
CA TYR A 209 -19.68 -5.36 12.61
C TYR A 209 -18.68 -6.18 13.43
N VAL A 210 -17.45 -5.70 13.60
CA VAL A 210 -16.44 -6.41 14.40
C VAL A 210 -16.83 -6.45 15.87
N GLU A 211 -17.47 -5.40 16.39
CA GLU A 211 -17.91 -5.37 17.78
C GLU A 211 -19.04 -6.38 18.04
N ASN A 212 -20.09 -6.33 17.22
CA ASN A 212 -21.36 -7.01 17.52
C ASN A 212 -21.52 -8.38 16.83
N GLU A 213 -20.86 -8.62 15.69
CA GLU A 213 -21.12 -9.78 14.82
C GLU A 213 -19.94 -10.76 14.71
N MET A 214 -18.75 -10.39 15.20
CA MET A 214 -17.61 -11.30 15.30
C MET A 214 -17.55 -11.89 16.71
N ASP A 215 -17.98 -13.15 16.84
CA ASP A 215 -17.78 -13.97 18.03
C ASP A 215 -16.36 -14.54 18.03
N ALA A 216 -15.55 -14.09 18.98
CA ALA A 216 -14.15 -14.48 19.13
C ALA A 216 -13.74 -14.64 20.59
N GLU A 217 -14.68 -15.05 21.46
CA GLU A 217 -14.41 -15.23 22.90
C GLU A 217 -13.42 -16.39 23.15
N GLU A 218 -13.59 -17.50 22.43
CA GLU A 218 -12.83 -18.73 22.64
C GLU A 218 -11.66 -18.91 21.65
N ALA A 219 -11.76 -18.33 20.45
CA ALA A 219 -10.80 -18.56 19.37
C ALA A 219 -10.57 -17.30 18.55
N PHE A 220 -9.42 -17.24 17.89
CA PHE A 220 -9.13 -16.20 16.91
C PHE A 220 -10.06 -16.34 15.71
N VAL A 221 -10.67 -15.23 15.30
CA VAL A 221 -11.53 -15.17 14.12
C VAL A 221 -11.03 -14.08 13.19
N SER A 222 -10.97 -14.40 11.89
CA SER A 222 -10.71 -13.41 10.86
C SER A 222 -11.56 -13.60 9.62
N GLU A 223 -11.88 -12.48 8.98
CA GLU A 223 -12.55 -12.41 7.70
C GLU A 223 -11.76 -11.48 6.78
N LYS A 224 -11.44 -11.94 5.57
CA LYS A 224 -10.67 -11.19 4.58
C LYS A 224 -11.40 -11.22 3.25
N GLN A 225 -11.57 -10.07 2.61
CA GLN A 225 -12.16 -9.95 1.28
C GLN A 225 -11.32 -9.03 0.40
N TYR A 226 -11.16 -9.42 -0.86
CA TYR A 226 -10.68 -8.54 -1.91
C TYR A 226 -11.79 -8.13 -2.86
N ALA A 227 -11.69 -6.91 -3.38
CA ALA A 227 -12.42 -6.47 -4.56
C ALA A 227 -11.43 -5.91 -5.58
N ILE A 228 -11.50 -6.41 -6.82
CA ILE A 228 -10.70 -5.93 -7.95
C ILE A 228 -11.58 -5.03 -8.81
N PHE A 229 -11.11 -3.82 -9.09
CA PHE A 229 -11.77 -2.84 -9.94
C PHE A 229 -10.93 -2.66 -11.20
N VAL A 230 -11.57 -2.78 -12.36
CA VAL A 230 -10.92 -2.60 -13.66
C VAL A 230 -11.61 -1.46 -14.39
N GLN A 231 -10.87 -0.39 -14.66
CA GLN A 231 -11.37 0.73 -15.45
C GLN A 231 -11.66 0.24 -16.87
N ARG A 232 -12.80 0.64 -17.41
CA ARG A 232 -13.21 0.22 -18.77
C ARG A 232 -12.37 0.88 -19.85
N GLU A 233 -12.10 2.17 -19.66
CA GLU A 233 -11.24 2.95 -20.55
C GLU A 233 -9.76 2.63 -20.31
N ASP A 234 -8.92 3.04 -21.27
CA ASP A 234 -7.47 2.93 -21.15
C ASP A 234 -6.91 4.01 -20.23
N ASP A 235 -5.79 3.69 -19.58
CA ASP A 235 -5.07 4.61 -18.71
C ASP A 235 -4.60 5.86 -19.49
N GLN A 236 -5.17 7.02 -19.19
CA GLN A 236 -4.87 8.29 -19.84
C GLN A 236 -3.79 9.11 -19.12
N CYS A 237 -3.22 8.60 -18.01
CA CYS A 237 -2.23 9.34 -17.24
C CYS A 237 -0.94 9.55 -18.04
N PRO A 238 -0.44 10.80 -18.16
CA PRO A 238 0.71 11.12 -19.01
C PRO A 238 2.06 10.71 -18.42
N PHE A 239 2.09 10.21 -17.19
CA PHE A 239 3.31 9.81 -16.50
C PHE A 239 3.16 8.44 -15.84
N LYS A 240 4.30 7.78 -15.62
CA LYS A 240 4.41 6.51 -14.89
C LYS A 240 5.15 6.74 -13.57
N LYS A 241 5.10 5.73 -12.69
CA LYS A 241 5.72 5.74 -11.37
C LYS A 241 7.18 6.22 -11.38
N ASP A 242 8.04 5.60 -12.21
CA ASP A 242 9.48 5.91 -12.22
C ASP A 242 9.77 7.38 -12.55
N PHE A 243 8.97 7.97 -13.44
CA PHE A 243 9.08 9.39 -13.78
C PHE A 243 8.84 10.29 -12.56
N VAL A 244 7.73 10.04 -11.83
CA VAL A 244 7.39 10.78 -10.61
C VAL A 244 8.41 10.53 -9.50
N MET A 245 8.82 9.28 -9.31
CA MET A 245 9.83 8.88 -8.32
C MET A 245 11.15 9.62 -8.54
N ASN A 246 11.62 9.68 -9.79
CA ASN A 246 12.89 10.34 -10.11
C ASN A 246 12.80 11.86 -9.85
N ALA A 247 11.74 12.51 -10.32
CA ALA A 247 11.52 13.94 -10.06
C ALA A 247 11.41 14.23 -8.55
N ALA A 248 10.69 13.40 -7.79
CA ALA A 248 10.55 13.53 -6.35
C ALA A 248 11.90 13.34 -5.63
N LYS A 249 12.68 12.30 -5.96
CA LYS A 249 13.99 12.05 -5.36
C LYS A 249 14.97 13.21 -5.57
N GLU A 250 15.06 13.73 -6.78
CA GLU A 250 15.92 14.89 -7.07
C GLU A 250 15.42 16.14 -6.33
N THR A 251 14.11 16.33 -6.25
CA THR A 251 13.52 17.45 -5.49
C THR A 251 13.81 17.37 -3.99
N ILE A 252 13.72 16.18 -3.39
CA ILE A 252 14.06 15.96 -1.98
C ILE A 252 15.52 16.34 -1.71
N LYS A 253 16.45 15.92 -2.58
CA LYS A 253 17.88 16.28 -2.48
C LYS A 253 18.09 17.79 -2.60
N MET A 254 17.34 18.48 -3.47
CA MET A 254 17.42 19.94 -3.57
C MET A 254 16.86 20.60 -2.30
N MET A 255 15.68 20.18 -1.84
CA MET A 255 15.03 20.74 -0.65
C MET A 255 15.88 20.60 0.62
N SER A 256 16.64 19.51 0.76
CA SER A 256 17.54 19.32 1.92
C SER A 256 18.73 20.29 1.93
N ASN A 257 18.99 20.98 0.83
CA ASN A 257 20.11 21.90 0.63
C ASN A 257 19.71 23.36 0.39
N ILE A 258 18.42 23.69 0.52
CA ILE A 258 17.93 25.08 0.37
C ILE A 258 18.41 25.93 1.56
N ASN A 259 19.21 26.96 1.28
CA ASN A 259 19.69 27.91 2.29
C ASN A 259 19.27 29.36 1.98
N SER A 260 18.65 29.59 0.84
CA SER A 260 18.27 30.92 0.38
C SER A 260 17.03 30.89 -0.51
N GLN A 261 16.43 32.07 -0.71
CA GLN A 261 15.32 32.23 -1.66
C GLN A 261 15.73 31.90 -3.10
N GLU A 262 17.00 32.11 -3.44
CA GLU A 262 17.53 31.80 -4.78
C GLU A 262 17.63 30.29 -5.00
N ASP A 263 18.09 29.53 -4.00
CA ASP A 263 18.09 28.06 -4.06
C ASP A 263 16.69 27.51 -4.26
N TYR A 264 15.70 28.11 -3.57
CA TYR A 264 14.30 27.72 -3.73
C TYR A 264 13.80 27.99 -5.15
N LYS A 265 14.08 29.16 -5.73
CA LYS A 265 13.72 29.46 -7.13
C LYS A 265 14.40 28.51 -8.12
N ASN A 266 15.68 28.22 -7.92
CA ASN A 266 16.42 27.27 -8.75
C ASN A 266 15.82 25.86 -8.68
N MET A 267 15.40 25.42 -7.49
CA MET A 267 14.67 24.16 -7.31
C MET A 267 13.36 24.15 -8.09
N LEU A 268 12.58 25.24 -8.09
CA LEU A 268 11.33 25.32 -8.86
C LEU A 268 11.59 25.17 -10.36
N THR A 269 12.54 25.93 -10.91
CA THR A 269 12.92 25.82 -12.33
C THR A 269 13.36 24.39 -12.66
N LYS A 270 14.17 23.79 -11.79
CA LYS A 270 14.64 22.42 -12.02
C LYS A 270 13.52 21.39 -11.95
N LEU A 271 12.56 21.56 -11.05
CA LEU A 271 11.40 20.69 -10.92
C LEU A 271 10.49 20.77 -12.15
N GLU A 272 10.32 21.95 -12.74
CA GLU A 272 9.60 22.11 -14.01
C GLU A 272 10.30 21.36 -15.15
N GLU A 273 11.64 21.41 -15.23
CA GLU A 273 12.41 20.61 -16.19
C GLU A 273 12.27 19.10 -15.95
N LEU A 274 12.37 18.66 -14.68
CA LEU A 274 12.27 17.24 -14.29
C LEU A 274 10.88 16.64 -14.56
N THR A 275 9.86 17.48 -14.66
CA THR A 275 8.48 17.09 -14.96
C THR A 275 8.11 17.38 -16.41
N GLU A 276 9.08 17.67 -17.27
CA GLU A 276 8.90 17.96 -18.71
C GLU A 276 7.84 19.04 -18.97
N GLY A 277 7.78 20.05 -18.09
CA GLY A 277 6.80 21.14 -18.16
C GLY A 277 5.40 20.79 -17.64
N ASN A 278 5.19 19.60 -17.05
CA ASN A 278 3.94 19.27 -16.37
C ASN A 278 3.82 20.04 -15.04
N MET A 279 3.27 21.25 -15.13
CA MET A 279 3.12 22.17 -13.99
C MET A 279 2.25 21.61 -12.86
N ASN A 280 1.28 20.74 -13.19
CA ASN A 280 0.42 20.08 -12.21
C ASN A 280 1.24 19.12 -11.35
N LEU A 281 2.01 18.24 -11.98
CA LEU A 281 2.88 17.29 -11.29
C LEU A 281 3.99 18.01 -10.51
N ALA A 282 4.62 19.04 -11.11
CA ALA A 282 5.60 19.87 -10.40
C ALA A 282 5.00 20.49 -9.12
N SER A 283 3.77 21.00 -9.21
CA SER A 283 3.07 21.59 -8.07
C SER A 283 2.76 20.55 -6.99
N GLU A 284 2.30 19.36 -7.38
CA GLU A 284 2.06 18.23 -6.47
C GLU A 284 3.33 17.83 -5.72
N ILE A 285 4.44 17.62 -6.44
CA ILE A 285 5.75 17.26 -5.88
C ILE A 285 6.20 18.30 -4.85
N ARG A 286 6.16 19.58 -5.22
CA ARG A 286 6.55 20.68 -4.35
C ARG A 286 5.72 20.77 -3.08
N VAL A 287 4.40 20.58 -3.20
CA VAL A 287 3.45 20.74 -2.09
C VAL A 287 3.46 19.54 -1.16
N PHE A 288 3.42 18.31 -1.70
CA PHE A 288 3.16 17.12 -0.90
C PHE A 288 4.43 16.51 -0.29
N ILE A 289 5.62 16.72 -0.86
CA ILE A 289 6.86 16.22 -0.25
C ILE A 289 7.00 16.70 1.21
N PRO A 290 6.95 18.01 1.51
CA PRO A 290 7.05 18.48 2.90
C PRO A 290 5.97 17.90 3.83
N GLU A 291 4.73 17.77 3.35
CA GLU A 291 3.61 17.25 4.15
C GLU A 291 3.78 15.77 4.48
N ILE A 292 4.21 14.96 3.51
CA ILE A 292 4.54 13.55 3.71
C ILE A 292 5.70 13.41 4.71
N PHE A 293 6.73 14.26 4.58
CA PHE A 293 7.84 14.31 5.54
C PHE A 293 7.34 14.64 6.95
N ALA A 294 6.47 15.64 7.11
CA ALA A 294 5.89 16.00 8.40
C ALA A 294 5.12 14.82 9.02
N LYS A 295 4.28 14.16 8.23
CA LYS A 295 3.54 12.97 8.66
C LYS A 295 4.46 11.85 9.14
N LEU A 296 5.46 11.48 8.34
CA LEU A 296 6.36 10.36 8.64
C LEU A 296 7.34 10.64 9.78
N THR A 297 7.69 11.90 10.01
CA THR A 297 8.66 12.30 11.06
C THR A 297 7.98 12.62 12.39
N LEU A 298 6.81 13.25 12.38
CA LEU A 298 6.07 13.59 13.60
C LEU A 298 5.14 12.47 14.06
N GLY A 299 4.58 11.68 13.15
CA GLY A 299 3.71 10.55 13.50
C GLY A 299 2.27 10.91 13.88
N TYR A 300 1.80 12.12 13.59
CA TYR A 300 0.41 12.53 13.89
C TYR A 300 -0.64 11.70 13.15
N ARG A 301 -1.85 11.57 13.67
CA ARG A 301 -2.94 10.85 12.98
C ARG A 301 -3.48 11.68 11.83
N GLU A 302 -3.79 11.05 10.71
CA GLU A 302 -4.33 11.76 9.55
C GLU A 302 -5.52 11.03 8.93
N GLY A 303 -6.40 11.79 8.29
CA GLY A 303 -7.47 11.26 7.45
C GLY A 303 -6.98 10.91 6.03
N ASP A 304 -7.94 10.44 5.23
CA ASP A 304 -7.70 9.99 3.86
C ASP A 304 -7.84 11.12 2.81
N SER A 305 -8.29 12.31 3.24
CA SER A 305 -8.68 13.42 2.35
C SER A 305 -7.54 14.35 1.98
N LEU A 306 -7.69 14.93 0.79
CA LEU A 306 -7.00 16.09 0.28
C LEU A 306 -8.05 17.12 -0.14
N PHE A 307 -7.71 18.40 -0.06
CA PHE A 307 -8.64 19.49 -0.35
C PHE A 307 -8.03 20.45 -1.36
N LEU A 308 -8.56 20.47 -2.58
CA LEU A 308 -8.18 21.44 -3.60
C LEU A 308 -8.91 22.76 -3.34
N LEU A 309 -8.17 23.84 -3.18
CA LEU A 309 -8.70 25.19 -3.09
C LEU A 309 -8.74 25.82 -4.49
N GLU A 310 -9.95 26.03 -5.03
CA GLU A 310 -10.18 26.74 -6.30
C GLU A 310 -10.79 28.12 -6.03
N GLY A 311 -10.43 29.12 -6.84
CA GLY A 311 -10.89 30.50 -6.67
C GLY A 311 -10.08 31.33 -5.67
N ASP A 312 -10.55 32.57 -5.45
CA ASP A 312 -9.93 33.56 -4.58
C ASP A 312 -10.98 34.35 -3.79
N GLY A 313 -10.63 34.79 -2.58
CA GLY A 313 -11.52 35.58 -1.72
C GLY A 313 -12.78 34.82 -1.30
N GLU A 314 -13.93 35.49 -1.40
CA GLU A 314 -15.24 34.94 -0.98
C GLU A 314 -15.78 33.84 -1.90
N GLU A 315 -15.25 33.70 -3.11
CA GLU A 315 -15.65 32.66 -4.07
C GLU A 315 -14.79 31.39 -3.97
N GLN A 316 -13.86 31.33 -3.01
CA GLN A 316 -12.99 30.17 -2.84
C GLN A 316 -13.81 28.93 -2.45
N GLN A 317 -13.68 27.88 -3.25
CA GLN A 317 -14.29 26.58 -3.00
C GLN A 317 -13.22 25.59 -2.55
N SER A 318 -13.62 24.68 -1.67
CA SER A 318 -12.80 23.55 -1.24
C SER A 318 -13.42 22.27 -1.80
N ILE A 319 -12.69 21.62 -2.71
CA ILE A 319 -13.13 20.36 -3.31
C ILE A 319 -12.36 19.23 -2.65
N GLU A 320 -13.08 18.36 -1.94
CA GLU A 320 -12.53 17.18 -1.30
C GLU A 320 -12.33 16.05 -2.33
N PHE A 321 -11.20 15.36 -2.21
CA PHE A 321 -10.94 14.09 -2.89
C PHE A 321 -9.97 13.25 -2.02
N LYS A 322 -9.80 11.96 -2.31
CA LYS A 322 -8.97 11.07 -1.46
C LYS A 322 -7.53 10.96 -1.98
N LYS A 323 -6.58 10.73 -1.07
CA LYS A 323 -5.16 10.50 -1.40
C LYS A 323 -4.97 9.38 -2.44
N THR A 324 -5.82 8.36 -2.41
CA THR A 324 -5.83 7.24 -3.36
C THR A 324 -6.22 7.63 -4.78
N GLN A 325 -6.91 8.76 -4.95
CA GLN A 325 -7.25 9.31 -6.25
C GLN A 325 -6.11 10.13 -6.85
N LEU A 326 -5.15 10.58 -6.03
CA LEU A 326 -3.92 11.23 -6.48
C LEU A 326 -2.83 10.18 -6.70
N ARG A 327 -2.67 9.74 -7.94
CA ARG A 327 -1.71 8.73 -8.37
C ARG A 327 -0.28 9.05 -7.98
N SER A 328 0.12 10.33 -8.06
CA SER A 328 1.47 10.76 -7.68
C SER A 328 1.75 10.64 -6.17
N TYR A 329 0.71 10.66 -5.32
CA TYR A 329 0.86 10.76 -3.86
C TYR A 329 1.70 9.63 -3.28
N PHE A 330 1.37 8.39 -3.60
CA PHE A 330 2.06 7.23 -3.03
C PHE A 330 3.45 7.00 -3.64
N TYR A 331 3.70 7.45 -4.87
CA TYR A 331 5.06 7.48 -5.42
C TYR A 331 5.92 8.50 -4.67
N MET A 332 5.40 9.70 -4.43
CA MET A 332 6.11 10.68 -3.60
C MET A 332 6.36 10.13 -2.20
N GLN A 333 5.39 9.44 -1.59
CA GLN A 333 5.56 8.79 -0.31
C GLN A 333 6.68 7.75 -0.32
N GLN A 334 6.76 6.92 -1.37
CA GLN A 334 7.86 5.98 -1.53
C GLN A 334 9.21 6.70 -1.66
N ALA A 335 9.30 7.77 -2.45
CA ALA A 335 10.54 8.55 -2.58
C ALA A 335 11.00 9.14 -1.23
N VAL A 336 10.06 9.62 -0.41
CA VAL A 336 10.35 10.09 0.96
C VAL A 336 10.83 8.94 1.85
N LEU A 337 10.15 7.80 1.83
CA LEU A 337 10.54 6.62 2.62
C LEU A 337 11.95 6.12 2.23
N GLU A 338 12.27 6.06 0.95
CA GLU A 338 13.61 5.68 0.48
C GLU A 338 14.68 6.67 0.95
N TYR A 339 14.40 7.98 0.89
CA TYR A 339 15.31 9.00 1.40
C TYR A 339 15.54 8.86 2.90
N LEU A 340 14.46 8.72 3.70
CA LEU A 340 14.54 8.53 5.15
C LEU A 340 15.26 7.22 5.52
N GLY A 341 15.09 6.15 4.73
CA GLY A 341 15.81 4.88 4.87
C GLY A 341 17.32 5.02 4.69
N GLY A 342 17.77 6.02 3.91
CA GLY A 342 19.16 6.44 3.78
C GLY A 342 19.75 7.11 5.03
N LYS A 343 18.93 7.32 6.08
CA LYS A 343 19.29 7.96 7.36
C LYS A 343 19.89 9.36 7.17
N PRO A 344 19.13 10.31 6.58
CA PRO A 344 19.56 11.69 6.45
C PRO A 344 19.76 12.33 7.82
N THR A 345 20.54 13.41 7.85
CA THR A 345 20.76 14.18 9.08
C THR A 345 19.47 14.86 9.53
N GLN A 346 19.37 15.17 10.83
CA GLN A 346 18.23 15.91 11.37
C GLN A 346 18.08 17.30 10.73
N GLU A 347 19.20 17.94 10.37
CA GLU A 347 19.18 19.25 9.72
C GLU A 347 18.56 19.18 8.33
N GLU A 348 18.95 18.19 7.52
CA GLU A 348 18.36 17.95 6.19
C GLU A 348 16.86 17.71 6.28
N VAL A 349 16.43 16.85 7.20
CA VAL A 349 15.01 16.57 7.43
C VAL A 349 14.28 17.84 7.89
N SER A 350 14.85 18.58 8.83
CA SER A 350 14.25 19.81 9.35
C SER A 350 14.03 20.85 8.26
N ARG A 351 14.98 21.04 7.34
CA ARG A 351 14.86 22.01 6.22
C ARG A 351 13.67 21.70 5.31
N ILE A 352 13.36 20.43 5.12
CA ILE A 352 12.21 19.99 4.31
C ILE A 352 10.91 20.17 5.10
N VAL A 353 10.86 19.60 6.30
CA VAL A 353 9.65 19.52 7.13
C VAL A 353 9.13 20.91 7.52
N THR A 354 10.00 21.90 7.74
CA THR A 354 9.57 23.27 8.10
C THR A 354 8.73 23.96 7.02
N ASN A 355 8.77 23.46 5.77
CA ASN A 355 7.94 23.95 4.68
C ASN A 355 6.52 23.38 4.69
N SER A 356 6.24 22.35 5.51
CA SER A 356 4.89 21.81 5.70
C SER A 356 4.02 22.79 6.49
N VAL A 357 2.78 22.96 6.03
CA VAL A 357 1.71 23.63 6.76
C VAL A 357 1.36 22.81 8.00
N ALA A 358 1.15 21.50 7.85
CA ALA A 358 0.80 20.62 8.97
C ALA A 358 1.84 20.69 10.09
N PHE A 359 3.14 20.62 9.76
CA PHE A 359 4.21 20.76 10.75
C PHE A 359 4.12 22.07 11.53
N ARG A 360 3.91 23.19 10.83
CA ARG A 360 3.84 24.52 11.48
C ARG A 360 2.63 24.64 12.38
N GLU A 361 1.46 24.16 11.95
CA GLU A 361 0.24 24.22 12.75
C GLU A 361 0.29 23.26 13.95
N LEU A 362 0.84 22.06 13.80
CA LEU A 362 1.04 21.12 14.90
C LEU A 362 2.02 21.68 15.93
N ARG A 363 3.12 22.29 15.48
CA ARG A 363 4.09 22.93 16.38
C ARG A 363 3.46 24.05 17.19
N LYS A 364 2.64 24.92 16.56
CA LYS A 364 1.88 25.96 17.27
C LYS A 364 0.95 25.36 18.31
N ALA A 365 0.22 24.29 17.97
CA ALA A 365 -0.70 23.64 18.90
C ALA A 365 0.02 23.03 20.11
N ILE A 366 1.16 22.37 19.88
CA ILE A 366 2.00 21.78 20.93
C ILE A 366 2.59 22.87 21.83
N ASP A 367 3.14 23.93 21.24
CA ASP A 367 3.72 25.05 21.99
C ASP A 367 2.65 25.75 22.85
N ALA A 368 1.46 26.01 22.30
CA ALA A 368 0.34 26.60 23.04
C ALA A 368 -0.18 25.70 24.18
N ALA A 369 -0.26 24.39 23.95
CA ALA A 369 -0.64 23.45 25.01
C ALA A 369 0.37 23.43 26.15
N LYS A 370 1.66 23.48 25.81
CA LYS A 370 2.76 23.52 26.78
C LYS A 370 2.74 24.79 27.63
N GLU A 371 2.42 25.94 27.04
CA GLU A 371 2.22 27.21 27.75
C GLU A 371 1.06 27.13 28.76
N GLN A 372 0.05 26.30 28.47
CA GLN A 372 -1.10 26.05 29.34
C GLN A 372 -0.86 24.93 30.37
N GLY A 373 0.36 24.35 30.42
CA GLY A 373 0.71 23.27 31.33
C GLY A 373 0.20 21.89 30.89
N ASN A 374 -0.27 21.74 29.65
CA ASN A 374 -0.69 20.47 29.07
C ASN A 374 0.44 19.87 28.24
N GLU A 375 0.59 18.54 28.30
CA GLU A 375 1.50 17.80 27.44
C GLU A 375 0.67 17.06 26.38
N ILE A 376 0.77 17.50 25.13
CA ILE A 376 0.12 16.85 23.99
C ILE A 376 1.23 16.33 23.08
N LYS A 377 1.14 15.07 22.68
CA LYS A 377 2.08 14.46 21.74
C LYS A 377 1.53 14.53 20.32
N PRO A 378 2.40 14.47 19.29
CA PRO A 378 1.93 14.48 17.90
C PRO A 378 0.89 13.41 17.57
N ASP A 379 1.00 12.20 18.14
CA ASP A 379 0.08 11.07 17.94
C ASP A 379 -1.31 11.28 18.58
N ASP A 380 -1.44 12.24 19.49
CA ASP A 380 -2.72 12.70 20.03
C ASP A 380 -3.46 13.64 19.06
N LEU A 381 -2.76 14.19 18.06
CA LEU A 381 -3.30 15.17 17.11
C LEU A 381 -3.83 14.49 15.85
N TYR A 382 -4.92 15.04 15.30
CA TYR A 382 -5.56 14.56 14.08
C TYR A 382 -5.61 15.65 13.01
N VAL A 383 -5.06 15.35 11.82
CA VAL A 383 -5.14 16.20 10.63
C VAL A 383 -6.15 15.58 9.66
N PRO A 384 -7.32 16.20 9.43
CA PRO A 384 -8.38 15.60 8.59
C PRO A 384 -7.98 15.44 7.12
N GLY A 385 -7.10 16.32 6.63
CA GLY A 385 -6.52 16.25 5.29
C GLY A 385 -5.65 17.46 4.99
N THR A 386 -4.97 17.43 3.85
CA THR A 386 -4.08 18.51 3.41
C THR A 386 -4.80 19.40 2.40
N SER A 387 -4.94 20.68 2.73
CA SER A 387 -5.46 21.69 1.79
C SER A 387 -4.34 22.29 0.95
N TYR A 388 -4.58 22.44 -0.34
CA TYR A 388 -3.60 23.00 -1.26
C TYR A 388 -4.25 23.75 -2.42
N LYS A 389 -3.50 24.69 -3.01
CA LYS A 389 -3.90 25.45 -4.19
C LYS A 389 -2.92 25.16 -5.31
N ILE A 390 -3.43 24.75 -6.48
CA ILE A 390 -2.65 24.67 -7.71
C ILE A 390 -3.12 25.81 -8.62
N GLY A 391 -2.20 26.71 -8.96
CA GLY A 391 -2.49 27.92 -9.72
C GLY A 391 -2.66 27.71 -11.23
N HIS A 392 -2.87 26.47 -11.68
CA HIS A 392 -2.99 26.14 -13.09
C HIS A 392 -4.47 25.89 -13.45
N GLU A 393 -4.99 26.65 -14.42
CA GLU A 393 -6.36 26.49 -14.89
C GLU A 393 -6.56 25.09 -15.52
N GLY A 394 -7.68 24.43 -15.22
CA GLY A 394 -7.94 23.08 -15.73
C GLY A 394 -7.08 21.97 -15.10
N TYR A 395 -6.63 22.16 -13.85
CA TYR A 395 -5.98 21.11 -13.06
C TYR A 395 -6.79 19.81 -13.09
N ARG A 396 -6.11 18.71 -13.42
CA ARG A 396 -6.62 17.33 -13.40
C ARG A 396 -5.80 16.51 -12.42
N VAL A 397 -6.49 15.78 -11.56
CA VAL A 397 -5.87 14.81 -10.65
C VAL A 397 -5.82 13.48 -11.38
N TRP A 398 -4.61 13.03 -11.67
CA TRP A 398 -4.36 11.67 -12.16
C TRP A 398 -4.21 10.75 -10.97
#